data_AF-A0A917LBR8-F1
#
_entry.id   AF-A0A917LBR8-F1
#
_cell.length_a   1.000
_cell.length_b   1.000
_cell.length_c   1.000
_cell.angle_alpha   90.00
_cell.angle_beta   90.00
_cell.angle_gamma   90.00
#
_symmetry.space_group_name_H-M   'P 1'
#
loop_
_entity.id
_entity.type
_entity.pdbx_description
1 polymer ?
#
loop_
_entity_poly.entity_id
_entity_poly.type
_entity_poly.pdbx_seq_one_letter_code
_entity_poly.pdbx_strand_id
1 'polypeptide(L)'
;MLVLVRGGSCTGKTRTAFEAVRACLPDWQLVFPKNASMLLALLNDDALAPRTVLWLNEAQNFLTGTDAQEAAAALHSRLDAPGPVVVLGTLWPEYHRALTATPLPGPDPGADTHRNARALLNQAVLVDVPASFTTRALKDPRAQHDRSLADAVRTSTGGRITQTLAAGPELVGHYEEAVGPHGSYGHAVITSAMDALRLGHTSHLPAALLKAAAPGYLTAEQRAAADPDTWFAHALEYARTKIKGVAAALEPVANPDGMGALPGVYRLNDYLDHHARTTRRYAFPPESFWAAARDHAASAADLNALADAAKWRCRYRIATDLYRRAADAGDAWALMELARLREQAGDADGAQRLYQQAADVGEPRVLWELAQLREKAGDTDGAQRLYRRAADAGDDWSLMELARLREQAGDADGAQRLYQQAIDAGDSEVLLELARRRKQAGDADDAQRLYQQAIDAGGSQPLWERAPRGYELAGLPSRLTRSFDQPLEEKGIQTLKSRALLCERSGDLDGAERLSQKAVNGRSHQALRNLARLRERAGDTDGAERLRRFGLEADGTPSQPW
;
A
#
# COMPACT_ATOMS: atom_id res chain seq x y z
N MET A 1 5.36 10.78 -40.08
CA MET A 1 6.09 10.40 -38.85
C MET A 1 5.52 9.09 -38.30
N LEU A 2 6.38 8.19 -37.79
CA LEU A 2 5.97 6.95 -37.11
C LEU A 2 6.28 7.04 -35.62
N VAL A 3 5.27 6.80 -34.77
CA VAL A 3 5.40 6.74 -33.31
C VAL A 3 4.97 5.36 -32.84
N LEU A 4 5.79 4.72 -32.00
CA LEU A 4 5.51 3.41 -31.44
C LEU A 4 5.49 3.46 -29.92
N VAL A 5 4.33 3.14 -29.35
CA VAL A 5 4.14 3.03 -27.90
C VAL A 5 4.46 1.60 -27.47
N ARG A 6 5.58 1.41 -26.78
CA ARG A 6 6.11 0.10 -26.37
C ARG A 6 5.86 -0.18 -24.90
N GLY A 7 5.50 -1.42 -24.56
CA GLY A 7 5.22 -1.82 -23.18
C GLY A 7 4.63 -3.22 -23.07
N GLY A 8 4.69 -3.82 -21.88
CA GLY A 8 4.18 -5.17 -21.62
C GLY A 8 2.64 -5.29 -21.72
N SER A 9 2.11 -6.49 -21.50
CA SER A 9 0.65 -6.69 -21.41
C SER A 9 0.03 -5.79 -20.33
N CYS A 10 -1.12 -5.19 -20.64
CA CYS A 10 -1.89 -4.36 -19.73
C CYS A 10 -1.14 -3.17 -19.09
N THR A 11 -0.07 -2.63 -19.72
CA THR A 11 0.63 -1.42 -19.22
C THR A 11 -0.04 -0.11 -19.62
N GLY A 12 -1.18 -0.15 -20.33
CA GLY A 12 -1.91 1.04 -20.76
C GLY A 12 -1.48 1.65 -22.10
N LYS A 13 -0.64 0.97 -22.91
CA LYS A 13 -0.17 1.45 -24.23
C LYS A 13 -1.25 2.10 -25.10
N THR A 14 -2.35 1.37 -25.33
CA THR A 14 -3.45 1.82 -26.17
C THR A 14 -4.15 3.05 -25.58
N ARG A 15 -4.28 3.13 -24.25
CA ARG A 15 -4.84 4.32 -23.59
C ARG A 15 -3.90 5.51 -23.68
N THR A 16 -2.59 5.30 -23.49
CA THR A 16 -1.58 6.36 -23.68
C THR A 16 -1.61 6.92 -25.10
N ALA A 17 -1.64 6.04 -26.11
CA ALA A 17 -1.78 6.42 -27.51
C ALA A 17 -3.07 7.23 -27.75
N PHE A 18 -4.18 6.83 -27.14
CA PHE A 18 -5.49 7.46 -27.32
C PHE A 18 -5.50 8.88 -26.75
N GLU A 19 -5.00 9.04 -25.53
CA GLU A 19 -4.91 10.34 -24.88
C GLU A 19 -3.97 11.29 -25.62
N ALA A 20 -2.87 10.78 -26.19
CA ALA A 20 -1.95 11.58 -26.99
C ALA A 20 -2.61 12.08 -28.29
N VAL A 21 -3.32 11.21 -29.02
CA VAL A 21 -4.07 11.62 -30.23
C VAL A 21 -5.14 12.62 -29.89
N ARG A 22 -5.92 12.39 -28.83
CA ARG A 22 -6.97 13.30 -28.39
C ARG A 22 -6.44 14.68 -28.00
N ALA A 23 -5.27 14.73 -27.37
CA ALA A 23 -4.67 15.99 -26.91
C ALA A 23 -3.96 16.77 -28.04
N CYS A 24 -3.28 16.07 -28.95
CA CYS A 24 -2.41 16.70 -29.94
C CYS A 24 -3.02 16.79 -31.35
N LEU A 25 -3.94 15.89 -31.70
CA LEU A 25 -4.49 15.74 -33.05
C LEU A 25 -6.04 15.59 -33.02
N PRO A 26 -6.78 16.47 -32.32
CA PRO A 26 -8.23 16.28 -32.10
C PRO A 26 -9.08 16.31 -33.38
N ASP A 27 -8.65 17.08 -34.39
CA ASP A 27 -9.39 17.27 -35.64
C ASP A 27 -8.87 16.38 -36.80
N TRP A 28 -8.01 15.41 -36.52
CA TRP A 28 -7.43 14.54 -37.54
C TRP A 28 -8.30 13.29 -37.74
N GLN A 29 -8.38 12.81 -38.98
CA GLN A 29 -9.11 11.57 -39.28
C GLN A 29 -8.37 10.37 -38.70
N LEU A 30 -9.09 9.46 -38.04
CA LEU A 30 -8.53 8.24 -37.48
C LEU A 30 -8.85 7.05 -38.39
N VAL A 31 -7.82 6.41 -38.92
CA VAL A 31 -7.96 5.19 -39.73
C VAL A 31 -7.42 4.00 -38.93
N PHE A 32 -8.25 2.96 -38.78
CA PHE A 32 -7.95 1.78 -37.96
C PHE A 32 -8.10 0.49 -38.78
N PRO A 33 -7.05 0.04 -39.49
CA PRO A 33 -7.07 -1.25 -40.19
C PRO A 33 -7.16 -2.41 -39.19
N LYS A 34 -7.83 -3.50 -39.56
CA LYS A 34 -8.02 -4.67 -38.69
C LYS A 34 -6.95 -5.76 -38.85
N ASN A 35 -6.27 -5.80 -40.00
CA ASN A 35 -5.24 -6.78 -40.33
C ASN A 35 -4.26 -6.24 -41.39
N ALA A 36 -3.19 -7.00 -41.66
CA ALA A 36 -2.14 -6.64 -42.62
C ALA A 36 -2.68 -6.42 -44.04
N SER A 37 -3.61 -7.26 -44.51
CA SER A 37 -4.15 -7.17 -45.87
C SER A 37 -5.01 -5.92 -46.08
N MET A 38 -5.83 -5.52 -45.10
CA MET A 38 -6.59 -4.25 -45.15
C MET A 38 -5.65 -3.04 -45.11
N LEU A 39 -4.58 -3.12 -44.31
CA LEU A 39 -3.56 -2.07 -44.27
C LEU A 39 -2.89 -1.91 -45.64
N LEU A 40 -2.51 -3.03 -46.27
CA LEU A 40 -1.92 -3.03 -47.61
C LEU A 40 -2.84 -2.43 -48.66
N ALA A 41 -4.12 -2.82 -48.69
CA ALA A 41 -5.10 -2.25 -49.60
C ALA A 41 -5.22 -0.72 -49.43
N LEU A 42 -5.32 -0.23 -48.19
CA LEU A 42 -5.40 1.21 -47.90
C LEU A 42 -4.17 1.99 -48.36
N LEU A 43 -2.98 1.40 -48.25
CA LEU A 43 -1.73 2.03 -48.66
C LEU A 43 -1.54 2.02 -50.18
N ASN A 44 -1.94 0.92 -50.84
CA ASN A 44 -1.81 0.76 -52.28
C ASN A 44 -2.80 1.64 -53.06
N ASP A 45 -4.00 1.86 -52.51
CA ASP A 45 -5.03 2.71 -53.13
C ASP A 45 -4.82 4.21 -52.85
N ASP A 46 -3.72 4.58 -52.17
CA ASP A 46 -3.41 5.93 -51.67
C ASP A 46 -4.60 6.60 -50.95
N ALA A 47 -5.37 5.78 -50.21
CA ALA A 47 -6.61 6.19 -49.56
C ALA A 47 -6.41 7.07 -48.31
N LEU A 48 -5.17 7.44 -47.99
CA LEU A 48 -4.82 8.22 -46.80
C LEU A 48 -4.73 9.71 -47.12
N ALA A 49 -5.83 10.42 -46.89
CA ALA A 49 -5.92 11.87 -47.01
C ALA A 49 -4.96 12.61 -46.03
N PRO A 50 -4.57 13.86 -46.33
CA PRO A 50 -3.85 14.71 -45.39
C PRO A 50 -4.58 14.85 -44.04
N ARG A 51 -3.81 14.98 -42.94
CA ARG A 51 -4.32 15.06 -41.55
C ARG A 51 -5.00 13.77 -41.09
N THR A 52 -4.35 12.64 -41.38
CA THR A 52 -4.79 11.32 -40.96
C THR A 52 -3.83 10.70 -39.93
N VAL A 53 -4.41 10.10 -38.90
CA VAL A 53 -3.73 9.21 -37.96
C VAL A 53 -4.02 7.77 -38.37
N LEU A 54 -3.01 7.06 -38.85
CA LEU A 54 -3.08 5.63 -39.12
C LEU A 54 -2.73 4.87 -37.83
N TRP A 55 -3.71 4.19 -37.25
CA TRP A 55 -3.58 3.52 -35.97
C TRP A 55 -3.34 2.03 -36.13
N LEU A 56 -2.11 1.59 -35.82
CA LEU A 56 -1.68 0.20 -35.87
C LEU A 56 -1.69 -0.41 -34.46
N ASN A 57 -2.88 -0.78 -33.97
CA ASN A 57 -3.00 -1.39 -32.64
C ASN A 57 -2.40 -2.78 -32.64
N GLU A 58 -1.42 -3.01 -31.77
CA GLU A 58 -0.60 -4.23 -31.78
C GLU A 58 0.08 -4.41 -33.14
N ALA A 59 0.99 -3.49 -33.45
CA ALA A 59 1.74 -3.41 -34.70
C ALA A 59 2.41 -4.74 -35.08
N GLN A 60 2.73 -5.61 -34.11
CA GLN A 60 3.22 -6.96 -34.41
C GLN A 60 2.26 -7.77 -35.30
N ASN A 61 0.95 -7.56 -35.21
CA ASN A 61 -0.06 -8.26 -36.02
C ASN A 61 -0.05 -7.83 -37.49
N PHE A 62 0.61 -6.71 -37.82
CA PHE A 62 0.78 -6.20 -39.18
C PHE A 62 2.18 -6.47 -39.73
N LEU A 63 3.16 -6.68 -38.83
CA LEU A 63 4.58 -6.82 -39.14
C LEU A 63 5.09 -8.26 -38.95
N THR A 64 4.21 -9.21 -38.66
CA THR A 64 4.50 -10.65 -38.61
C THR A 64 3.50 -11.40 -39.49
N GLY A 65 3.92 -12.52 -40.09
CA GLY A 65 3.11 -13.30 -41.04
C GLY A 65 3.51 -13.12 -42.50
N THR A 66 2.69 -13.63 -43.42
CA THR A 66 2.98 -13.71 -44.87
C THR A 66 3.12 -12.34 -45.52
N ASP A 67 2.25 -11.39 -45.16
CA ASP A 67 2.14 -10.09 -45.84
C ASP A 67 3.01 -9.00 -45.17
N ALA A 68 3.75 -9.37 -44.12
CA ALA A 68 4.42 -8.44 -43.22
C ALA A 68 5.49 -7.56 -43.89
N GLN A 69 6.29 -8.16 -44.79
CA GLN A 69 7.38 -7.43 -45.45
C GLN A 69 6.86 -6.43 -46.49
N GLU A 70 5.78 -6.78 -47.17
CA GLU A 70 5.11 -5.91 -48.13
C GLU A 70 4.41 -4.76 -47.40
N ALA A 71 3.69 -5.07 -46.31
CA ALA A 71 3.03 -4.06 -45.48
C ALA A 71 4.04 -3.07 -44.88
N ALA A 72 5.18 -3.57 -44.40
CA ALA A 72 6.25 -2.73 -43.87
C ALA A 72 6.88 -1.82 -44.95
N ALA A 73 7.09 -2.35 -46.16
CA ALA A 73 7.61 -1.56 -47.29
C ALA A 73 6.62 -0.48 -47.73
N ALA A 74 5.33 -0.82 -47.87
CA ALA A 74 4.30 0.15 -48.23
C ALA A 74 4.16 1.26 -47.18
N LEU A 75 4.22 0.92 -45.89
CA LEU A 75 4.24 1.91 -44.81
C LEU A 75 5.46 2.84 -44.89
N HIS A 76 6.64 2.28 -45.19
CA HIS A 76 7.87 3.06 -45.32
C HIS A 76 7.76 4.05 -46.49
N SER A 77 7.36 3.59 -47.68
CA SER A 77 7.12 4.45 -48.85
C SER A 77 6.09 5.55 -48.57
N ARG A 78 5.01 5.24 -47.82
CA ARG A 78 3.99 6.24 -47.47
C ARG A 78 4.50 7.30 -46.51
N LEU A 79 5.43 6.96 -45.62
CA LEU A 79 6.03 7.91 -44.67
C LEU A 79 7.00 8.88 -45.36
N ASP A 80 7.57 8.51 -46.51
CA ASP A 80 8.44 9.36 -47.34
C ASP A 80 7.63 10.30 -48.26
N ALA A 81 6.37 9.97 -48.54
CA ALA A 81 5.50 10.79 -49.38
C ALA A 81 5.04 12.09 -48.67
N PRO A 82 4.90 13.22 -49.40
CA PRO A 82 4.49 14.49 -48.81
C PRO A 82 3.05 14.45 -48.28
N GLY A 83 2.83 15.10 -47.13
CA GLY A 83 1.51 15.25 -46.51
C GLY A 83 1.51 14.86 -45.03
N PRO A 84 0.78 15.59 -44.17
CA PRO A 84 0.78 15.34 -42.74
C PRO A 84 0.03 14.05 -42.41
N VAL A 85 0.77 12.94 -42.31
CA VAL A 85 0.29 11.64 -41.81
C VAL A 85 1.12 11.21 -40.60
N VAL A 86 0.41 10.78 -39.55
CA VAL A 86 1.00 10.20 -38.35
C VAL A 86 0.62 8.73 -38.32
N VAL A 87 1.62 7.85 -38.32
CA VAL A 87 1.42 6.43 -38.05
C VAL A 87 1.69 6.22 -36.57
N LEU A 88 0.69 5.73 -35.84
CA LEU A 88 0.77 5.47 -34.41
C LEU A 88 0.53 3.98 -34.16
N GLY A 89 1.52 3.29 -33.62
CA GLY A 89 1.41 1.88 -33.29
C GLY A 89 1.60 1.59 -31.81
N THR A 90 1.00 0.50 -31.33
CA THR A 90 1.35 -0.09 -30.04
C THR A 90 2.09 -1.40 -30.27
N LEU A 91 3.13 -1.70 -29.49
CA LEU A 91 3.98 -2.87 -29.73
C LEU A 91 4.49 -3.46 -28.42
N TRP A 92 4.66 -4.79 -28.35
CA TRP A 92 5.25 -5.41 -27.15
C TRP A 92 6.79 -5.50 -27.28
N PRO A 93 7.55 -5.37 -26.18
CA PRO A 93 9.02 -5.38 -26.19
C PRO A 93 9.66 -6.61 -26.84
N GLU A 94 9.06 -7.78 -26.70
CA GLU A 94 9.51 -9.05 -27.27
C GLU A 94 9.39 -9.06 -28.80
N TYR A 95 8.27 -8.61 -29.36
CA TYR A 95 8.10 -8.49 -30.80
C TYR A 95 8.98 -7.39 -31.37
N HIS A 96 9.16 -6.26 -30.67
CA HIS A 96 10.12 -5.25 -31.08
C HIS A 96 11.54 -5.84 -31.17
N ARG A 97 11.98 -6.58 -30.15
CA ARG A 97 13.29 -7.26 -30.17
C ARG A 97 13.39 -8.26 -31.32
N ALA A 98 12.38 -9.10 -31.54
CA ALA A 98 12.39 -10.07 -32.63
C ALA A 98 12.44 -9.41 -34.02
N LEU A 99 11.61 -8.38 -34.25
CA LEU A 99 11.53 -7.68 -35.53
C LEU A 99 12.75 -6.80 -35.83
N THR A 100 13.47 -6.35 -34.80
CA THR A 100 14.69 -5.53 -34.96
C THR A 100 15.99 -6.32 -34.86
N ALA A 101 15.93 -7.59 -34.46
CA ALA A 101 17.11 -8.46 -34.37
C ALA A 101 17.82 -8.56 -35.72
N THR A 102 19.15 -8.41 -35.71
CA THR A 102 19.98 -8.61 -36.91
C THR A 102 20.18 -10.12 -37.13
N PRO A 103 20.01 -10.65 -38.35
CA PRO A 103 20.21 -12.07 -38.62
C PRO A 103 21.68 -12.42 -38.37
N LEU A 104 21.93 -13.59 -37.78
CA LEU A 104 23.29 -14.10 -37.64
C LEU A 104 23.83 -14.48 -39.03
N PRO A 105 25.14 -14.27 -39.31
CA PRO A 105 25.73 -14.69 -40.57
C PRO A 105 25.69 -16.21 -40.68
N GLY A 106 24.80 -16.71 -41.53
CA GLY A 106 24.63 -18.10 -41.90
C GLY A 106 24.78 -18.32 -43.41
N PRO A 107 24.77 -19.57 -43.89
CA PRO A 107 25.05 -19.90 -45.29
C PRO A 107 24.00 -19.40 -46.30
N ASP A 108 22.87 -18.83 -45.83
CA ASP A 108 21.83 -18.28 -46.70
C ASP A 108 21.57 -16.79 -46.38
N PRO A 109 22.22 -15.85 -47.09
CA PRO A 109 22.05 -14.40 -46.91
C PRO A 109 20.65 -13.87 -47.27
N GLY A 110 19.78 -14.69 -47.88
CA GLY A 110 18.42 -14.33 -48.28
C GLY A 110 17.36 -14.48 -47.18
N ALA A 111 17.70 -15.08 -46.03
CA ALA A 111 16.73 -15.48 -45.00
C ALA A 111 16.32 -14.36 -44.01
N ASP A 112 16.59 -13.09 -44.30
CA ASP A 112 16.15 -11.98 -43.43
C ASP A 112 14.65 -11.71 -43.59
N THR A 113 13.84 -12.51 -42.88
CA THR A 113 12.37 -12.46 -42.87
C THR A 113 11.81 -11.14 -42.34
N HIS A 114 12.64 -10.26 -41.78
CA HIS A 114 12.22 -9.02 -41.12
C HIS A 114 12.90 -7.76 -41.67
N ARG A 115 13.60 -7.81 -42.81
CA ARG A 115 14.37 -6.68 -43.36
C ARG A 115 13.60 -5.35 -43.38
N ASN A 116 12.43 -5.32 -44.02
CA ASN A 116 11.62 -4.10 -44.18
C ASN A 116 10.98 -3.66 -42.86
N ALA A 117 10.54 -4.63 -42.04
CA ALA A 117 10.03 -4.35 -40.70
C ALA A 117 11.12 -3.72 -39.82
N ARG A 118 12.35 -4.23 -39.85
CA ARG A 118 13.50 -3.68 -39.13
C ARG A 118 13.78 -2.23 -39.57
N ALA A 119 13.83 -1.98 -40.88
CA ALA A 119 14.05 -0.64 -41.41
C ALA A 119 12.96 0.35 -40.96
N LEU A 120 11.68 -0.06 -41.05
CA LEU A 120 10.53 0.72 -40.59
C LEU A 120 10.57 1.00 -39.08
N LEU A 121 10.89 0.01 -38.26
CA LEU A 121 10.93 0.18 -36.80
C LEU A 121 12.11 1.05 -36.35
N ASN A 122 13.25 1.00 -37.04
CA ASN A 122 14.44 1.79 -36.70
C ASN A 122 14.25 3.30 -36.92
N GLN A 123 13.30 3.71 -37.77
CA GLN A 123 12.93 5.12 -37.97
C GLN A 123 11.80 5.59 -37.04
N ALA A 124 11.23 4.70 -36.22
CA ALA A 124 10.12 5.03 -35.34
C ALA A 124 10.59 5.84 -34.12
N VAL A 125 9.80 6.85 -33.73
CA VAL A 125 9.93 7.47 -32.41
C VAL A 125 9.32 6.52 -31.39
N LEU A 126 10.18 5.94 -30.55
CA LEU A 126 9.76 4.96 -29.56
C LEU A 126 9.41 5.64 -28.23
N VAL A 127 8.22 5.33 -27.71
CA VAL A 127 7.72 5.81 -26.42
C VAL A 127 7.49 4.60 -25.50
N ASP A 128 8.30 4.47 -24.46
CA ASP A 128 8.18 3.39 -23.49
C ASP A 128 7.16 3.71 -22.40
N VAL A 129 6.19 2.80 -22.22
CA VAL A 129 5.22 2.85 -21.13
C VAL A 129 5.67 1.91 -20.01
N PRO A 130 5.95 2.44 -18.81
CA PRO A 130 6.49 1.64 -17.72
C PRO A 130 5.46 0.63 -17.23
N ALA A 131 5.95 -0.52 -16.76
CA ALA A 131 5.09 -1.54 -16.16
C ALA A 131 4.62 -1.19 -14.74
N SER A 132 5.34 -0.31 -14.05
CA SER A 132 5.04 0.18 -12.71
C SER A 132 5.29 1.69 -12.60
N PHE A 133 4.49 2.34 -11.77
CA PHE A 133 4.57 3.77 -11.51
C PHE A 133 5.26 4.04 -10.17
N THR A 134 6.00 5.14 -10.09
CA THR A 134 6.67 5.56 -8.85
C THR A 134 5.67 6.06 -7.81
N THR A 135 6.03 6.00 -6.54
CA THR A 135 5.19 6.53 -5.44
C THR A 135 4.80 7.99 -5.64
N ARG A 136 5.67 8.79 -6.27
CA ARG A 136 5.37 10.19 -6.62
C ARG A 136 4.27 10.28 -7.68
N ALA A 137 4.32 9.46 -8.73
CA ALA A 137 3.29 9.43 -9.76
C ALA A 137 1.94 8.94 -9.21
N LEU A 138 1.95 7.99 -8.28
CA LEU A 138 0.73 7.46 -7.64
C LEU A 138 0.04 8.47 -6.70
N LYS A 139 0.77 9.47 -6.20
CA LYS A 139 0.24 10.55 -5.36
C LYS A 139 -0.29 11.75 -6.16
N ASP A 140 -0.33 11.66 -7.49
CA ASP A 140 -0.86 12.73 -8.33
C ASP A 140 -2.36 12.96 -8.01
N PRO A 141 -2.79 14.21 -7.73
CA PRO A 141 -4.19 14.50 -7.41
C PRO A 141 -5.17 14.05 -8.49
N ARG A 142 -4.73 13.99 -9.76
CA ARG A 142 -5.56 13.51 -10.88
C ARG A 142 -5.92 12.03 -10.74
N ALA A 143 -5.06 11.23 -10.12
CA ALA A 143 -5.33 9.82 -9.86
C ALA A 143 -6.40 9.60 -8.76
N GLN A 144 -6.69 10.62 -7.96
CA GLN A 144 -7.68 10.55 -6.87
C GLN A 144 -9.10 10.94 -7.30
N HIS A 145 -9.26 11.58 -8.46
CA HIS A 145 -10.57 12.04 -8.94
C HIS A 145 -11.37 10.93 -9.63
N ASP A 146 -10.69 9.93 -10.19
CA ASP A 146 -11.33 8.79 -10.83
C ASP A 146 -11.34 7.61 -9.85
N ARG A 147 -12.55 7.09 -9.56
CA ARG A 147 -12.76 6.01 -8.61
C ARG A 147 -12.01 4.74 -9.00
N SER A 148 -11.98 4.39 -10.28
CA SER A 148 -11.28 3.19 -10.76
C SER A 148 -9.76 3.31 -10.58
N LEU A 149 -9.21 4.48 -10.87
CA LEU A 149 -7.80 4.79 -10.64
C LEU A 149 -7.46 4.80 -9.15
N ALA A 150 -8.30 5.41 -8.31
CA ALA A 150 -8.12 5.41 -6.86
C ALA A 150 -8.15 3.99 -6.29
N ASP A 151 -9.07 3.14 -6.77
CA ASP A 151 -9.17 1.73 -6.37
C ASP A 151 -7.93 0.94 -6.82
N ALA A 152 -7.44 1.17 -8.05
CA ALA A 152 -6.22 0.54 -8.53
C ALA A 152 -4.96 1.01 -7.79
N VAL A 153 -4.84 2.30 -7.46
CA VAL A 153 -3.74 2.83 -6.64
C VAL A 153 -3.73 2.15 -5.26
N ARG A 154 -4.91 1.97 -4.65
CA ARG A 154 -5.05 1.32 -3.34
C ARG A 154 -4.77 -0.17 -3.35
N THR A 155 -5.14 -0.88 -4.43
CA THR A 155 -5.08 -2.35 -4.50
C THR A 155 -3.88 -2.89 -5.27
N SER A 156 -3.20 -2.07 -6.08
CA SER A 156 -2.04 -2.54 -6.83
C SER A 156 -0.83 -2.79 -5.93
N THR A 157 -0.13 -3.89 -6.19
CA THR A 157 1.18 -4.16 -5.58
C THR A 157 2.31 -3.65 -6.49
N GLY A 158 3.33 -3.03 -5.90
CA GLY A 158 4.53 -2.60 -6.65
C GLY A 158 4.27 -1.53 -7.72
N GLY A 159 3.21 -0.73 -7.57
CA GLY A 159 2.88 0.37 -8.48
C GLY A 159 2.33 -0.04 -9.84
N ARG A 160 1.88 -1.29 -10.00
CA ARG A 160 1.32 -1.85 -11.25
C ARG A 160 -0.17 -1.53 -11.44
N ILE A 161 -0.52 -0.25 -11.43
CA ILE A 161 -1.93 0.20 -11.45
C ILE A 161 -2.67 -0.17 -12.74
N THR A 162 -1.99 -0.14 -13.89
CA THR A 162 -2.64 -0.34 -15.19
C THR A 162 -3.10 -1.77 -15.39
N GLN A 163 -2.35 -2.73 -14.84
CA GLN A 163 -2.69 -4.15 -14.87
C GLN A 163 -3.89 -4.42 -13.96
N THR A 164 -3.91 -3.81 -12.77
CA THR A 164 -5.06 -3.85 -11.86
C THR A 164 -6.31 -3.24 -12.49
N LEU A 165 -6.19 -2.08 -13.14
CA LEU A 165 -7.30 -1.45 -13.87
C LEU A 165 -7.83 -2.32 -15.03
N ALA A 166 -6.92 -2.93 -15.78
CA ALA A 166 -7.29 -3.72 -16.94
C ALA A 166 -7.93 -5.05 -16.57
N ALA A 167 -7.43 -5.74 -15.54
CA ALA A 167 -7.87 -7.08 -15.17
C ALA A 167 -8.91 -7.11 -14.05
N GLY A 168 -8.97 -6.09 -13.19
CA GLY A 168 -9.84 -6.07 -12.01
C GLY A 168 -11.34 -6.26 -12.33
N PRO A 169 -11.94 -5.46 -13.22
CA PRO A 169 -13.35 -5.62 -13.59
C PRO A 169 -13.68 -6.98 -14.20
N GLU A 170 -12.81 -7.51 -15.07
CA GLU A 170 -12.99 -8.85 -15.66
C GLU A 170 -12.76 -9.97 -14.63
N LEU A 171 -11.94 -9.73 -13.62
CA LEU A 171 -11.77 -10.66 -12.51
C LEU A 171 -13.01 -10.72 -11.62
N VAL A 172 -13.69 -9.58 -11.43
CA VAL A 172 -15.03 -9.56 -10.79
C VAL A 172 -16.04 -10.28 -11.67
N GLY A 173 -16.03 -10.04 -12.98
CA GLY A 173 -16.88 -10.79 -13.92
C GLY A 173 -16.65 -12.30 -13.85
N HIS A 174 -15.40 -12.76 -13.84
CA HIS A 174 -15.04 -14.17 -13.64
C HIS A 174 -15.55 -14.75 -12.31
N TYR A 175 -15.63 -13.93 -11.27
CA TYR A 175 -16.21 -14.35 -9.99
C TYR A 175 -17.75 -14.38 -10.04
N GLU A 176 -18.40 -13.34 -10.56
CA GLU A 176 -19.86 -13.21 -10.58
C GLU A 176 -20.52 -14.15 -11.59
N GLU A 177 -19.88 -14.35 -12.74
CA GLU A 177 -20.33 -15.23 -13.83
C GLU A 177 -19.60 -16.58 -13.74
N ALA A 178 -20.06 -17.42 -12.82
CA ALA A 178 -19.52 -18.75 -12.55
C ALA A 178 -19.77 -19.75 -13.71
N VAL A 179 -19.09 -19.56 -14.84
CA VAL A 179 -19.28 -20.34 -16.08
C VAL A 179 -18.52 -21.67 -16.06
N GLY A 180 -19.11 -22.69 -16.70
CA GLY A 180 -18.47 -23.99 -16.93
C GLY A 180 -18.75 -25.03 -15.83
N PRO A 181 -18.31 -26.28 -16.03
CA PRO A 181 -18.64 -27.40 -15.14
C PRO A 181 -18.09 -27.24 -13.71
N HIS A 182 -17.05 -26.43 -13.53
CA HIS A 182 -16.42 -26.18 -12.23
C HIS A 182 -16.60 -24.74 -11.73
N GLY A 183 -17.37 -23.91 -12.44
CA GLY A 183 -17.56 -22.50 -12.10
C GLY A 183 -18.18 -22.31 -10.71
N SER A 184 -19.21 -23.09 -10.38
CA SER A 184 -19.87 -23.03 -9.06
C SER A 184 -18.92 -23.39 -7.90
N TYR A 185 -18.09 -24.42 -8.08
CA TYR A 185 -17.10 -24.83 -7.09
C TYR A 185 -15.99 -23.79 -6.93
N GLY A 186 -15.49 -23.24 -8.04
CA GLY A 186 -14.53 -22.16 -8.04
C GLY A 186 -15.08 -20.89 -7.38
N HIS A 187 -16.31 -20.52 -7.69
CA HIS A 187 -17.02 -19.41 -7.04
C HIS A 187 -17.11 -19.61 -5.51
N ALA A 188 -17.47 -20.81 -5.04
CA ALA A 188 -17.51 -21.12 -3.62
C ALA A 188 -16.14 -20.98 -2.93
N VAL A 189 -15.07 -21.42 -3.59
CA VAL A 189 -13.69 -21.29 -3.09
C VAL A 189 -13.23 -19.82 -3.05
N ILE A 190 -13.53 -19.04 -4.09
CA ILE A 190 -13.23 -17.60 -4.11
C ILE A 190 -14.03 -16.87 -3.03
N THR A 191 -15.30 -17.23 -2.86
CA THR A 191 -16.18 -16.63 -1.84
C THR A 191 -15.67 -16.91 -0.43
N SER A 192 -15.19 -18.12 -0.14
CA SER A 192 -14.63 -18.44 1.18
C SER A 192 -13.33 -17.67 1.46
N ALA A 193 -12.48 -17.48 0.44
CA ALA A 193 -11.30 -16.63 0.54
C ALA A 193 -11.65 -15.15 0.80
N MET A 194 -12.64 -14.61 0.08
CA MET A 194 -13.18 -13.27 0.31
C MET A 194 -13.72 -13.09 1.72
N ASP A 195 -14.47 -14.07 2.22
CA ASP A 195 -15.04 -14.04 3.56
C ASP A 195 -13.95 -14.11 4.65
N ALA A 196 -12.88 -14.87 4.44
CA ALA A 196 -11.73 -14.88 5.34
C ALA A 196 -11.07 -13.49 5.47
N LEU A 197 -10.66 -12.86 4.36
CA LEU A 197 -9.94 -11.59 4.41
C LEU A 197 -10.80 -10.43 4.90
N ARG A 198 -12.07 -10.33 4.47
CA ARG A 198 -12.94 -9.24 4.90
C ARG A 198 -13.26 -9.31 6.40
N LEU A 199 -13.18 -10.51 6.99
CA LEU A 199 -13.40 -10.75 8.42
C LEU A 199 -12.09 -10.71 9.24
N GLY A 200 -10.96 -10.38 8.61
CA GLY A 200 -9.71 -10.08 9.30
C GLY A 200 -8.68 -11.20 9.30
N HIS A 201 -8.87 -12.29 8.55
CA HIS A 201 -7.78 -13.26 8.31
C HIS A 201 -6.73 -12.60 7.41
N THR A 202 -5.58 -12.26 7.97
CA THR A 202 -4.51 -11.50 7.30
C THR A 202 -3.41 -12.39 6.75
N SER A 203 -3.20 -13.55 7.36
CA SER A 203 -2.25 -14.54 6.86
C SER A 203 -2.68 -15.08 5.50
N HIS A 204 -1.72 -15.62 4.77
CA HIS A 204 -2.01 -16.35 3.53
C HIS A 204 -2.94 -17.54 3.80
N LEU A 205 -3.84 -17.80 2.86
CA LEU A 205 -4.98 -18.70 3.01
C LEU A 205 -4.55 -20.16 2.82
N PRO A 206 -4.71 -21.01 3.85
CA PRO A 206 -4.46 -22.44 3.70
C PRO A 206 -5.50 -23.10 2.79
N ALA A 207 -5.07 -23.99 1.90
CA ALA A 207 -5.94 -24.77 1.03
C ALA A 207 -6.98 -25.57 1.83
N ALA A 208 -6.59 -26.09 2.99
CA ALA A 208 -7.47 -26.83 3.89
C ALA A 208 -8.66 -25.98 4.38
N LEU A 209 -8.41 -24.71 4.73
CA LEU A 209 -9.46 -23.76 5.11
C LEU A 209 -10.45 -23.56 3.95
N LEU A 210 -9.92 -23.29 2.76
CA LEU A 210 -10.76 -23.07 1.57
C LEU A 210 -11.59 -24.30 1.20
N LYS A 211 -10.97 -25.49 1.25
CA LYS A 211 -11.61 -26.78 0.97
C LYS A 211 -12.74 -27.09 1.95
N ALA A 212 -12.50 -26.89 3.25
CA ALA A 212 -13.49 -27.15 4.30
C ALA A 212 -14.62 -26.12 4.31
N ALA A 213 -14.35 -24.86 3.95
CA ALA A 213 -15.34 -23.78 3.95
C ALA A 213 -16.26 -23.77 2.71
N ALA A 214 -15.72 -24.10 1.53
CA ALA A 214 -16.44 -23.97 0.26
C ALA A 214 -17.81 -24.72 0.20
N PRO A 215 -17.99 -25.93 0.78
CA PRO A 215 -19.25 -26.67 0.69
C PRO A 215 -20.48 -25.90 1.20
N GLY A 216 -20.33 -24.99 2.17
CA GLY A 216 -21.46 -24.20 2.68
C GLY A 216 -21.95 -23.09 1.74
N TYR A 217 -21.18 -22.76 0.70
CA TYR A 217 -21.57 -21.78 -0.32
C TYR A 217 -22.23 -22.43 -1.54
N LEU A 218 -22.33 -23.75 -1.56
CA LEU A 218 -22.93 -24.53 -2.64
C LEU A 218 -24.37 -24.93 -2.30
N THR A 219 -25.18 -25.17 -3.32
CA THR A 219 -26.49 -25.80 -3.16
C THR A 219 -26.36 -27.29 -2.85
N ALA A 220 -27.43 -27.92 -2.37
CA ALA A 220 -27.43 -29.36 -2.12
C ALA A 220 -27.18 -30.18 -3.41
N GLU A 221 -27.76 -29.74 -4.53
CA GLU A 221 -27.57 -30.36 -5.84
C GLU A 221 -26.12 -30.27 -6.31
N GLN A 222 -25.50 -29.10 -6.19
CA GLN A 222 -24.09 -28.89 -6.55
C GLN A 222 -23.17 -29.77 -5.71
N ARG A 223 -23.44 -29.91 -4.40
CA ARG A 223 -22.69 -30.80 -3.51
C ARG A 223 -22.86 -32.27 -3.90
N ALA A 224 -24.08 -32.70 -4.23
CA ALA A 224 -24.35 -34.08 -4.63
C ALA A 224 -23.72 -34.44 -5.97
N ALA A 225 -23.57 -33.48 -6.88
CA ALA A 225 -22.95 -33.66 -8.18
C ALA A 225 -21.40 -33.62 -8.15
N ALA A 226 -20.80 -33.20 -7.05
CA ALA A 226 -19.35 -33.07 -6.93
C ALA A 226 -18.68 -34.43 -6.74
N ASP A 227 -17.62 -34.70 -7.50
CA ASP A 227 -16.71 -35.81 -7.23
C ASP A 227 -15.82 -35.47 -6.00
N PRO A 228 -15.93 -36.21 -4.87
CA PRO A 228 -15.23 -35.91 -3.61
C PRO A 228 -13.72 -35.76 -3.73
N ASP A 229 -13.09 -36.46 -4.68
CA ASP A 229 -11.63 -36.53 -4.79
C ASP A 229 -11.06 -35.41 -5.66
N THR A 230 -11.82 -34.95 -6.66
CA THR A 230 -11.32 -34.05 -7.71
C THR A 230 -11.93 -32.64 -7.67
N TRP A 231 -13.11 -32.44 -7.08
CA TRP A 231 -13.84 -31.16 -7.15
C TRP A 231 -13.00 -29.97 -6.70
N PHE A 232 -12.21 -30.12 -5.63
CA PHE A 232 -11.44 -29.03 -5.06
C PHE A 232 -10.23 -28.65 -5.94
N ALA A 233 -9.60 -29.63 -6.58
CA ALA A 233 -8.51 -29.38 -7.51
C ALA A 233 -9.02 -28.55 -8.71
N HIS A 234 -10.15 -28.95 -9.29
CA HIS A 234 -10.76 -28.20 -10.39
C HIS A 234 -11.30 -26.83 -9.98
N ALA A 235 -11.83 -26.70 -8.75
CA ALA A 235 -12.22 -25.39 -8.20
C ALA A 235 -11.02 -24.45 -8.05
N LEU A 236 -9.86 -24.97 -7.62
CA LEU A 236 -8.62 -24.21 -7.54
C LEU A 236 -8.08 -23.85 -8.92
N GLU A 237 -8.15 -24.74 -9.91
CA GLU A 237 -7.80 -24.43 -11.30
C GLU A 237 -8.65 -23.27 -11.82
N TYR A 238 -9.97 -23.33 -11.63
CA TYR A 238 -10.88 -22.26 -11.99
C TYR A 238 -10.51 -20.94 -11.31
N ALA A 239 -10.29 -20.94 -9.98
CA ALA A 239 -9.94 -19.75 -9.21
C ALA A 239 -8.56 -19.17 -9.58
N ARG A 240 -7.68 -20.01 -10.16
CA ARG A 240 -6.33 -19.62 -10.61
C ARG A 240 -6.26 -19.28 -12.10
N THR A 241 -7.39 -19.30 -12.81
CA THR A 241 -7.46 -18.90 -14.22
C THR A 241 -6.94 -17.47 -14.38
N LYS A 242 -5.95 -17.28 -15.26
CA LYS A 242 -5.33 -15.97 -15.50
C LYS A 242 -6.20 -15.12 -16.43
N ILE A 243 -6.81 -14.08 -15.87
CA ILE A 243 -7.52 -13.03 -16.60
C ILE A 243 -6.49 -12.10 -17.26
N LYS A 244 -6.61 -11.93 -18.58
CA LYS A 244 -5.68 -11.18 -19.45
C LYS A 244 -4.21 -11.59 -19.30
N GLY A 245 -3.96 -12.83 -18.85
CA GLY A 245 -2.61 -13.33 -18.58
C GLY A 245 -1.88 -12.68 -17.38
N VAL A 246 -2.54 -11.80 -16.62
CA VAL A 246 -1.89 -11.01 -15.56
C VAL A 246 -2.36 -11.37 -14.16
N ALA A 247 -3.67 -11.43 -13.92
CA ALA A 247 -4.23 -11.61 -12.58
C ALA A 247 -5.09 -12.88 -12.50
N ALA A 248 -5.12 -13.52 -11.34
CA ALA A 248 -6.08 -14.59 -11.03
C ALA A 248 -6.74 -14.30 -9.68
N ALA A 249 -7.88 -14.94 -9.40
CA ALA A 249 -8.62 -14.68 -8.15
C ALA A 249 -7.82 -15.18 -6.95
N LEU A 250 -7.27 -16.38 -7.06
CA LEU A 250 -6.28 -16.92 -6.12
C LEU A 250 -4.91 -16.99 -6.79
N GLU A 251 -3.90 -16.47 -6.11
CA GLU A 251 -2.52 -16.46 -6.56
C GLU A 251 -1.66 -17.35 -5.66
N PRO A 252 -0.64 -18.04 -6.22
CA PRO A 252 0.33 -18.76 -5.42
C PRO A 252 1.16 -17.79 -4.58
N VAL A 253 1.49 -18.21 -3.36
CA VAL A 253 2.45 -17.52 -2.51
C VAL A 253 3.85 -18.04 -2.84
N ALA A 254 4.85 -17.16 -2.91
CA ALA A 254 6.23 -17.58 -3.15
C ALA A 254 6.75 -18.40 -1.95
N ASN A 255 7.48 -19.48 -2.23
CA ASN A 255 8.17 -20.22 -1.18
C ASN A 255 9.29 -19.35 -0.59
N PRO A 256 9.29 -19.05 0.72
CA PRO A 256 10.35 -18.24 1.33
C PRO A 256 11.73 -18.92 1.26
N ASP A 257 11.76 -20.26 1.24
CA ASP A 257 12.99 -21.05 1.34
C ASP A 257 13.50 -21.56 0.00
N GLY A 258 12.91 -21.15 -1.13
CA GLY A 258 13.35 -21.63 -2.43
C GLY A 258 12.55 -21.14 -3.64
N MET A 259 12.82 -21.78 -4.79
CA MET A 259 12.13 -21.48 -6.04
C MET A 259 10.75 -22.14 -6.08
N GLY A 260 9.75 -21.40 -6.55
CA GLY A 260 8.40 -21.90 -6.79
C GLY A 260 7.36 -21.43 -5.78
N ALA A 261 6.16 -22.01 -5.88
CA ALA A 261 5.03 -21.68 -5.02
C ALA A 261 5.08 -22.48 -3.71
N LEU A 262 4.74 -21.85 -2.59
CA LEU A 262 4.49 -22.50 -1.32
C LEU A 262 3.28 -23.45 -1.47
N PRO A 263 3.45 -24.76 -1.28
CA PRO A 263 2.38 -25.72 -1.52
C PRO A 263 1.17 -25.50 -0.61
N GLY A 264 -0.04 -25.49 -1.19
CA GLY A 264 -1.29 -25.43 -0.44
C GLY A 264 -1.56 -24.10 0.27
N VAL A 265 -0.88 -23.01 -0.12
CA VAL A 265 -1.07 -21.69 0.46
C VAL A 265 -1.32 -20.66 -0.65
N TYR A 266 -2.36 -19.85 -0.49
CA TYR A 266 -2.84 -18.94 -1.53
C TYR A 266 -3.05 -17.52 -0.99
N ARG A 267 -3.00 -16.56 -1.90
CA ARG A 267 -3.39 -15.17 -1.65
C ARG A 267 -4.59 -14.80 -2.51
N LEU A 268 -5.60 -14.17 -1.92
CA LEU A 268 -6.70 -13.58 -2.69
C LEU A 268 -6.19 -12.32 -3.40
N ASN A 269 -6.64 -12.08 -4.62
CA ASN A 269 -6.33 -10.85 -5.34
C ASN A 269 -6.89 -9.62 -4.59
N ASP A 270 -6.04 -8.60 -4.41
CA ASP A 270 -6.38 -7.39 -3.64
C ASP A 270 -7.60 -6.64 -4.21
N TYR A 271 -7.84 -6.72 -5.53
CA TYR A 271 -9.03 -6.15 -6.15
C TYR A 271 -10.31 -6.88 -5.72
N LEU A 272 -10.27 -8.21 -5.62
CA LEU A 272 -11.38 -9.02 -5.13
C LEU A 272 -11.60 -8.87 -3.62
N ASP A 273 -10.54 -8.72 -2.82
CA ASP A 273 -10.69 -8.36 -1.40
C ASP A 273 -11.43 -7.02 -1.25
N HIS A 274 -11.02 -6.01 -2.01
CA HIS A 274 -11.68 -4.71 -1.98
C HIS A 274 -13.16 -4.80 -2.42
N HIS A 275 -13.43 -5.52 -3.51
CA HIS A 275 -14.78 -5.78 -3.98
C HIS A 275 -15.62 -6.46 -2.89
N ALA A 276 -15.12 -7.52 -2.26
CA ALA A 276 -15.81 -8.28 -1.22
C ALA A 276 -16.12 -7.45 0.03
N ARG A 277 -15.19 -6.59 0.47
CA ARG A 277 -15.43 -5.65 1.59
C ARG A 277 -16.60 -4.71 1.34
N THR A 278 -16.92 -4.46 0.06
CA THR A 278 -18.03 -3.60 -0.35
C THR A 278 -19.31 -4.41 -0.54
N THR A 279 -19.29 -5.45 -1.39
CA THR A 279 -20.49 -6.20 -1.81
C THR A 279 -20.96 -7.20 -0.77
N ARG A 280 -20.04 -7.74 0.04
CA ARG A 280 -20.32 -8.77 1.06
C ARG A 280 -20.23 -8.24 2.49
N ARG A 281 -20.23 -6.91 2.70
CA ARG A 281 -20.10 -6.27 4.03
C ARG A 281 -21.04 -6.87 5.08
N TYR A 282 -22.31 -7.05 4.69
CA TYR A 282 -23.38 -7.56 5.55
C TYR A 282 -23.65 -9.05 5.37
N ALA A 283 -22.95 -9.72 4.44
CA ALA A 283 -23.11 -11.15 4.25
C ALA A 283 -22.58 -11.91 5.48
N PHE A 284 -23.35 -12.91 5.90
CA PHE A 284 -22.97 -13.81 6.97
C PHE A 284 -22.46 -15.13 6.37
N PRO A 285 -21.20 -15.54 6.63
CA PRO A 285 -20.68 -16.80 6.14
C PRO A 285 -21.47 -18.00 6.70
N PRO A 286 -21.55 -19.11 5.95
CA PRO A 286 -22.19 -20.35 6.38
C PRO A 286 -21.44 -20.99 7.56
N GLU A 287 -22.09 -21.91 8.28
CA GLU A 287 -21.49 -22.62 9.44
C GLU A 287 -20.19 -23.34 9.09
N SER A 288 -20.12 -23.98 7.91
CA SER A 288 -18.90 -24.63 7.41
C SER A 288 -17.68 -23.70 7.32
N PHE A 289 -17.88 -22.41 7.02
CA PHE A 289 -16.78 -21.44 7.00
C PHE A 289 -16.21 -21.24 8.41
N TRP A 290 -17.07 -21.09 9.42
CA TRP A 290 -16.64 -20.88 10.80
C TRP A 290 -15.98 -22.13 11.39
N ALA A 291 -16.48 -23.32 11.05
CA ALA A 291 -15.84 -24.58 11.41
C ALA A 291 -14.46 -24.71 10.74
N ALA A 292 -14.37 -24.42 9.45
CA ALA A 292 -13.11 -24.43 8.71
C ALA A 292 -12.10 -23.42 9.27
N ALA A 293 -12.54 -22.22 9.66
CA ALA A 293 -11.70 -21.22 10.31
C ALA A 293 -11.15 -21.74 11.64
N ARG A 294 -11.99 -22.33 12.50
CA ARG A 294 -11.55 -22.91 13.78
C ARG A 294 -10.47 -23.98 13.57
N ASP A 295 -10.65 -24.83 12.57
CA ASP A 295 -9.82 -26.02 12.40
C ASP A 295 -8.55 -25.76 11.55
N HIS A 296 -8.58 -24.72 10.69
CA HIS A 296 -7.56 -24.50 9.66
C HIS A 296 -7.10 -23.04 9.49
N ALA A 297 -7.49 -22.11 10.36
CA ALA A 297 -6.89 -20.76 10.34
C ALA A 297 -5.37 -20.84 10.52
N ALA A 298 -4.66 -19.93 9.87
CA ALA A 298 -3.20 -20.00 9.79
C ALA A 298 -2.48 -19.61 11.10
N SER A 299 -3.14 -18.84 11.98
CA SER A 299 -2.55 -18.36 13.23
C SER A 299 -3.59 -18.07 14.31
N ALA A 300 -3.13 -17.93 15.56
CA ALA A 300 -3.97 -17.46 16.67
C ALA A 300 -4.50 -16.03 16.43
N ALA A 301 -3.71 -15.18 15.75
CA ALA A 301 -4.13 -13.83 15.39
C ALA A 301 -5.31 -13.85 14.39
N ASP A 302 -5.28 -14.74 13.40
CA ASP A 302 -6.41 -14.91 12.46
C ASP A 302 -7.64 -15.46 13.17
N LEU A 303 -7.47 -16.41 14.09
CA LEU A 303 -8.57 -16.93 14.93
C LEU A 303 -9.21 -15.81 15.76
N ASN A 304 -8.40 -14.95 16.38
CA ASN A 304 -8.88 -13.79 17.14
C ASN A 304 -9.64 -12.81 16.26
N ALA A 305 -9.09 -12.44 15.10
CA ALA A 305 -9.76 -11.52 14.18
C ALA A 305 -11.14 -12.07 13.73
N LEU A 306 -11.20 -13.37 13.41
CA LEU A 306 -12.46 -14.03 13.04
C LEU A 306 -13.41 -14.17 14.24
N ALA A 307 -12.91 -14.40 15.45
CA ALA A 307 -13.69 -14.44 16.68
C ALA A 307 -14.30 -13.08 17.01
N ASP A 308 -13.52 -12.01 16.88
CA ASP A 308 -14.01 -10.63 16.97
C ASP A 308 -15.09 -10.38 15.92
N ALA A 309 -14.85 -10.73 14.66
CA ALA A 309 -15.82 -10.56 13.59
C ALA A 309 -17.14 -11.30 13.85
N ALA A 310 -17.10 -12.47 14.50
CA ALA A 310 -18.27 -13.21 14.97
C ALA A 310 -18.95 -12.53 16.17
N LYS A 311 -18.17 -12.04 17.14
CA LYS A 311 -18.65 -11.31 18.33
C LYS A 311 -19.38 -10.03 17.93
N TRP A 312 -18.81 -9.22 17.03
CA TRP A 312 -19.43 -8.01 16.48
C TRP A 312 -20.75 -8.29 15.73
N ARG A 313 -21.00 -9.54 15.34
CA ARG A 313 -22.24 -10.02 14.70
C ARG A 313 -23.17 -10.75 15.68
N CYS A 314 -22.90 -10.62 16.99
CA CYS A 314 -23.63 -11.28 18.08
C CYS A 314 -23.68 -12.80 17.95
N ARG A 315 -22.69 -13.43 17.32
CA ARG A 315 -22.57 -14.89 17.20
C ARG A 315 -21.67 -15.43 18.31
N TYR A 316 -22.11 -15.25 19.56
CA TYR A 316 -21.30 -15.53 20.74
C TYR A 316 -20.83 -16.98 20.84
N ARG A 317 -21.63 -17.96 20.40
CA ARG A 317 -21.21 -19.38 20.35
C ARG A 317 -19.99 -19.57 19.43
N ILE A 318 -20.06 -19.01 18.21
CA ILE A 318 -18.97 -19.09 17.23
C ILE A 318 -17.73 -18.34 17.75
N ALA A 319 -17.92 -17.13 18.26
CA ALA A 319 -16.83 -16.34 18.85
C ALA A 319 -16.14 -17.10 19.99
N THR A 320 -16.92 -17.71 20.89
CA THR A 320 -16.39 -18.51 22.00
C THR A 320 -15.56 -19.69 21.52
N ASP A 321 -16.01 -20.41 20.50
CA ASP A 321 -15.27 -21.56 19.97
C ASP A 321 -13.96 -21.14 19.29
N LEU A 322 -13.95 -20.02 18.58
CA LEU A 322 -12.74 -19.46 17.95
C LEU A 322 -11.76 -18.90 18.98
N TYR A 323 -12.23 -18.12 19.96
CA TYR A 323 -11.36 -17.66 21.05
C TYR A 323 -10.81 -18.81 21.87
N ARG A 324 -11.58 -19.87 22.12
CA ARG A 324 -11.06 -21.07 22.80
C ARG A 324 -9.91 -21.66 22.02
N ARG A 325 -10.04 -21.78 20.70
CA ARG A 325 -8.96 -22.30 19.86
C ARG A 325 -7.73 -21.40 19.87
N ALA A 326 -7.89 -20.08 19.87
CA ALA A 326 -6.78 -19.13 19.99
C ALA A 326 -6.12 -19.21 21.38
N ALA A 327 -6.91 -19.32 22.45
CA ALA A 327 -6.43 -19.50 23.81
C ALA A 327 -5.66 -20.82 24.01
N ASP A 328 -6.13 -21.92 23.40
CA ASP A 328 -5.41 -23.21 23.39
C ASP A 328 -4.04 -23.10 22.70
N ALA A 329 -3.87 -22.12 21.80
CA ALA A 329 -2.59 -21.80 21.16
C ALA A 329 -1.74 -20.79 21.96
N GLY A 330 -2.16 -20.43 23.19
CA GLY A 330 -1.42 -19.55 24.09
C GLY A 330 -1.71 -18.06 23.96
N ASP A 331 -2.77 -17.68 23.24
CA ASP A 331 -3.12 -16.27 23.02
C ASP A 331 -3.79 -15.64 24.26
N ALA A 332 -3.12 -14.68 24.89
CA ALA A 332 -3.58 -14.02 26.11
C ALA A 332 -4.81 -13.12 25.86
N TRP A 333 -4.88 -12.49 24.69
CA TRP A 333 -6.01 -11.66 24.31
C TRP A 333 -7.31 -12.49 24.20
N ALA A 334 -7.21 -13.68 23.60
CA ALA A 334 -8.31 -14.62 23.48
C ALA A 334 -8.86 -15.07 24.85
N LEU A 335 -7.97 -15.34 25.81
CA LEU A 335 -8.35 -15.66 27.19
C LEU A 335 -9.13 -14.52 27.85
N MET A 336 -8.68 -13.28 27.67
CA MET A 336 -9.38 -12.09 28.18
C MET A 336 -10.76 -11.90 27.52
N GLU A 337 -10.88 -12.13 26.21
CA GLU A 337 -12.16 -12.04 25.51
C GLU A 337 -13.14 -13.15 25.92
N LEU A 338 -12.66 -14.38 26.16
CA LEU A 338 -13.47 -15.45 26.75
C LEU A 338 -13.97 -15.07 28.14
N ALA A 339 -13.11 -14.47 28.97
CA ALA A 339 -13.50 -14.02 30.31
C ALA A 339 -14.63 -12.97 30.24
N ARG A 340 -14.51 -11.98 29.34
CA ARG A 340 -15.56 -10.98 29.09
C ARG A 340 -16.89 -11.62 28.67
N LEU A 341 -16.84 -12.62 27.79
CA LEU A 341 -18.04 -13.35 27.37
C LEU A 341 -18.66 -14.16 28.52
N ARG A 342 -17.84 -14.73 29.42
CA ARG A 342 -18.32 -15.44 30.62
C ARG A 342 -18.97 -14.52 31.62
N GLU A 343 -18.38 -13.35 31.85
CA GLU A 343 -18.94 -12.32 32.72
C GLU A 343 -20.30 -11.83 32.21
N GLN A 344 -20.41 -11.57 30.89
CA GLN A 344 -21.69 -11.22 30.26
C GLN A 344 -22.75 -12.33 30.39
N ALA A 345 -22.34 -13.59 30.49
CA ALA A 345 -23.21 -14.73 30.73
C ALA A 345 -23.51 -14.98 32.22
N GLY A 346 -22.96 -14.17 33.14
CA GLY A 346 -23.14 -14.29 34.59
C GLY A 346 -22.19 -15.29 35.28
N ASP A 347 -21.21 -15.86 34.58
CA ASP A 347 -20.21 -16.79 35.12
C ASP A 347 -18.98 -16.02 35.61
N ALA A 348 -19.14 -15.28 36.71
CA ALA A 348 -18.08 -14.44 37.29
C ALA A 348 -16.86 -15.26 37.74
N ASP A 349 -17.06 -16.45 38.33
CA ASP A 349 -15.97 -17.33 38.75
C ASP A 349 -15.18 -17.87 37.55
N GLY A 350 -15.88 -18.25 36.47
CA GLY A 350 -15.26 -18.66 35.22
C GLY A 350 -14.47 -17.53 34.57
N ALA A 351 -15.02 -16.31 34.55
CA ALA A 351 -14.34 -15.12 34.06
C ALA A 351 -13.06 -14.82 34.85
N GLN A 352 -13.12 -14.85 36.19
CA GLN A 352 -11.97 -14.62 37.06
C GLN A 352 -10.83 -15.62 36.78
N ARG A 353 -11.14 -16.91 36.59
CA ARG A 353 -10.14 -17.92 36.24
C ARG A 353 -9.46 -17.62 34.90
N LEU A 354 -10.24 -17.22 33.89
CA LEU A 354 -9.72 -16.88 32.56
C LEU A 354 -8.88 -15.59 32.58
N TYR A 355 -9.30 -14.56 33.33
CA TYR A 355 -8.50 -13.35 33.53
C TYR A 355 -7.17 -13.66 34.22
N GLN A 356 -7.15 -14.58 35.20
CA GLN A 356 -5.90 -15.01 35.83
C GLN A 356 -4.99 -15.73 34.83
N GLN A 357 -5.53 -16.66 34.04
CA GLN A 357 -4.77 -17.35 33.00
C GLN A 357 -4.19 -16.36 31.97
N ALA A 358 -4.98 -15.37 31.54
CA ALA A 358 -4.50 -14.31 30.63
C ALA A 358 -3.36 -13.50 31.26
N ALA A 359 -3.47 -13.16 32.54
CA ALA A 359 -2.40 -12.48 33.26
C ALA A 359 -1.14 -13.35 33.40
N ASP A 360 -1.28 -14.66 33.57
CA ASP A 360 -0.14 -15.58 33.72
C ASP A 360 0.67 -15.76 32.44
N VAL A 361 0.06 -15.56 31.25
CA VAL A 361 0.80 -15.49 29.98
C VAL A 361 1.75 -14.29 29.94
N GLY A 362 1.38 -13.19 30.60
CA GLY A 362 2.27 -12.05 30.83
C GLY A 362 2.46 -11.09 29.66
N GLU A 363 1.58 -11.11 28.65
CA GLU A 363 1.64 -10.16 27.54
C GLU A 363 1.40 -8.72 28.06
N PRO A 364 2.31 -7.75 27.82
CA PRO A 364 2.26 -6.44 28.47
C PRO A 364 0.94 -5.69 28.25
N ARG A 365 0.43 -5.70 27.01
CA ARG A 365 -0.83 -5.04 26.65
C ARG A 365 -2.03 -5.67 27.34
N VAL A 366 -2.06 -7.00 27.46
CA VAL A 366 -3.15 -7.72 28.15
C VAL A 366 -3.10 -7.42 29.64
N LEU A 367 -1.92 -7.42 30.24
CA LEU A 367 -1.74 -7.05 31.65
C LEU A 367 -2.23 -5.62 31.93
N TRP A 368 -1.91 -4.66 31.05
CA TRP A 368 -2.41 -3.28 31.17
C TRP A 368 -3.95 -3.21 31.07
N GLU A 369 -4.57 -3.90 30.10
CA GLU A 369 -6.03 -3.93 29.96
C GLU A 369 -6.72 -4.58 31.17
N LEU A 370 -6.14 -5.66 31.73
CA LEU A 370 -6.64 -6.29 32.95
C LEU A 370 -6.51 -5.36 34.16
N ALA A 371 -5.42 -4.58 34.25
CA ALA A 371 -5.24 -3.60 35.31
C ALA A 371 -6.33 -2.52 35.25
N GLN A 372 -6.64 -2.01 34.05
CA GLN A 372 -7.73 -1.05 33.82
C GLN A 372 -9.09 -1.61 34.24
N LEU A 373 -9.36 -2.89 33.96
CA LEU A 373 -10.60 -3.56 34.40
C LEU A 373 -10.68 -3.65 35.93
N ARG A 374 -9.57 -4.00 36.59
CA ARG A 374 -9.49 -4.05 38.06
C ARG A 374 -9.69 -2.68 38.69
N GLU A 375 -9.10 -1.65 38.12
CA GLU A 375 -9.26 -0.27 38.59
C GLU A 375 -10.73 0.19 38.48
N LYS A 376 -11.38 -0.06 37.34
CA LYS A 376 -12.81 0.25 37.15
C LYS A 376 -13.72 -0.51 38.12
N ALA A 377 -13.31 -1.70 38.54
CA ALA A 377 -14.00 -2.50 39.56
C ALA A 377 -13.67 -2.07 41.01
N GLY A 378 -12.79 -1.08 41.21
CA GLY A 378 -12.37 -0.59 42.52
C GLY A 378 -11.26 -1.41 43.20
N ASP A 379 -10.71 -2.43 42.52
CA ASP A 379 -9.57 -3.22 43.00
C ASP A 379 -8.25 -2.50 42.64
N THR A 380 -7.98 -1.39 43.34
CA THR A 380 -6.78 -0.56 43.12
C THR A 380 -5.49 -1.33 43.36
N ASP A 381 -5.45 -2.20 44.38
CA ASP A 381 -4.27 -3.01 44.69
C ASP A 381 -3.99 -4.05 43.59
N GLY A 382 -5.05 -4.70 43.09
CA GLY A 382 -4.97 -5.60 41.93
C GLY A 382 -4.50 -4.88 40.67
N ALA A 383 -5.03 -3.69 40.40
CA ALA A 383 -4.61 -2.86 39.28
C ALA A 383 -3.11 -2.48 39.39
N GLN A 384 -2.64 -2.04 40.56
CA GLN A 384 -1.22 -1.72 40.77
C GLN A 384 -0.31 -2.93 40.55
N ARG A 385 -0.71 -4.14 40.98
CA ARG A 385 0.08 -5.35 40.72
C ARG A 385 0.19 -5.66 39.23
N LEU A 386 -0.91 -5.53 38.48
CA LEU A 386 -0.95 -5.81 37.05
C LEU A 386 -0.20 -4.76 36.23
N TYR A 387 -0.37 -3.46 36.51
CA TYR A 387 0.42 -2.43 35.86
C TYR A 387 1.92 -2.60 36.14
N ARG A 388 2.33 -2.99 37.35
CA ARG A 388 3.75 -3.27 37.64
C ARG A 388 4.27 -4.41 36.78
N ARG A 389 3.52 -5.51 36.68
CA ARG A 389 3.91 -6.63 35.80
C ARG A 389 3.97 -6.23 34.33
N ALA A 390 3.07 -5.37 33.85
CA ALA A 390 3.10 -4.86 32.49
C ALA A 390 4.33 -3.98 32.24
N ALA A 391 4.66 -3.08 33.18
CA ALA A 391 5.88 -2.26 33.14
C ALA A 391 7.15 -3.12 33.16
N ASP A 392 7.22 -4.13 34.03
CA ASP A 392 8.33 -5.08 34.10
C ASP A 392 8.49 -5.88 32.80
N ALA A 393 7.41 -6.05 32.03
CA ALA A 393 7.40 -6.70 30.72
C ALA A 393 7.64 -5.72 29.54
N GLY A 394 7.94 -4.44 29.83
CA GLY A 394 8.33 -3.44 28.83
C GLY A 394 7.21 -2.51 28.34
N ASP A 395 6.07 -2.45 29.03
CA ASP A 395 5.04 -1.44 28.75
C ASP A 395 5.26 -0.16 29.55
N ASP A 396 5.92 0.83 28.94
CA ASP A 396 6.25 2.10 29.59
C ASP A 396 5.01 2.92 29.99
N TRP A 397 3.89 2.74 29.28
CA TRP A 397 2.60 3.35 29.61
C TRP A 397 2.09 2.92 30.98
N SER A 398 2.36 1.68 31.39
CA SER A 398 2.02 1.18 32.71
C SER A 398 2.74 1.91 33.84
N LEU A 399 3.96 2.43 33.62
CA LEU A 399 4.67 3.23 34.61
C LEU A 399 3.94 4.55 34.89
N MET A 400 3.37 5.19 33.86
CA MET A 400 2.57 6.40 34.02
C MET A 400 1.27 6.15 34.79
N GLU A 401 0.59 5.03 34.52
CA GLU A 401 -0.65 4.68 35.22
C GLU A 401 -0.39 4.27 36.68
N LEU A 402 0.72 3.59 36.96
CA LEU A 402 1.18 3.37 38.34
C LEU A 402 1.48 4.67 39.07
N ALA A 403 2.18 5.59 38.41
CA ALA A 403 2.50 6.88 39.00
C ALA A 403 1.23 7.66 39.35
N ARG A 404 0.25 7.69 38.44
CA ARG A 404 -1.08 8.29 38.70
C ARG A 404 -1.77 7.66 39.91
N LEU A 405 -1.79 6.33 39.99
CA LEU A 405 -2.39 5.64 41.14
C LEU A 405 -1.67 5.96 42.46
N ARG A 406 -0.35 6.18 42.42
CA ARG A 406 0.45 6.59 43.59
C ARG A 406 0.15 8.02 44.01
N GLU A 407 0.01 8.95 43.08
CA GLU A 407 -0.43 10.33 43.38
C GLU A 407 -1.81 10.35 44.03
N GLN A 408 -2.76 9.59 43.48
CA GLN A 408 -4.12 9.49 44.04
C GLN A 408 -4.13 8.91 45.46
N ALA A 409 -3.16 8.04 45.77
CA ALA A 409 -2.96 7.49 47.11
C ALA A 409 -2.14 8.43 48.05
N GLY A 410 -1.70 9.59 47.57
CA GLY A 410 -0.89 10.55 48.33
C GLY A 410 0.62 10.24 48.39
N ASP A 411 1.09 9.24 47.64
CA ASP A 411 2.51 8.84 47.55
C ASP A 411 3.21 9.61 46.42
N ALA A 412 3.40 10.93 46.64
CA ALA A 412 4.01 11.82 45.65
C ALA A 412 5.47 11.42 45.31
N ASP A 413 6.24 11.00 46.31
CA ASP A 413 7.63 10.54 46.10
C ASP A 413 7.68 9.25 45.27
N GLY A 414 6.77 8.32 45.52
CA GLY A 414 6.61 7.10 44.73
C GLY A 414 6.21 7.38 43.30
N ALA A 415 5.25 8.29 43.08
CA ALA A 415 4.85 8.72 41.75
C ALA A 415 6.00 9.37 40.97
N GLN A 416 6.76 10.26 41.61
CA GLN A 416 7.89 10.94 40.97
C GLN A 416 8.97 9.96 40.52
N ARG A 417 9.26 8.91 41.30
CA ARG A 417 10.19 7.84 40.89
C ARG A 417 9.70 7.09 39.65
N LEU A 418 8.41 6.76 39.59
CA LEU A 418 7.81 6.06 38.45
C LEU A 418 7.78 6.94 37.19
N TYR A 419 7.51 8.24 37.33
CA TYR A 419 7.63 9.19 36.22
C TYR A 419 9.06 9.30 35.71
N GLN A 420 10.05 9.33 36.61
CA GLN A 420 11.45 9.33 36.18
C GLN A 420 11.81 8.06 35.41
N GLN A 421 11.34 6.89 35.85
CA GLN A 421 11.53 5.64 35.10
C GLN A 421 10.90 5.68 33.71
N ALA A 422 9.69 6.22 33.58
CA ALA A 422 9.02 6.40 32.29
C ALA A 422 9.78 7.37 31.38
N ILE A 423 10.39 8.42 31.95
CA ILE A 423 11.24 9.37 31.22
C ILE A 423 12.52 8.69 30.73
N ASP A 424 13.16 7.91 31.60
CA ASP A 424 14.40 7.21 31.30
C ASP A 424 14.22 6.12 30.22
N ALA A 425 13.03 5.52 30.13
CA ALA A 425 12.66 4.59 29.07
C ALA A 425 12.63 5.26 27.68
N GLY A 426 12.34 6.57 27.63
CA GLY A 426 12.52 7.39 26.43
C GLY A 426 11.47 7.22 25.34
N ASP A 427 10.34 6.57 25.63
CA ASP A 427 9.21 6.48 24.69
C ASP A 427 8.64 7.88 24.39
N SER A 428 8.68 8.27 23.12
CA SER A 428 8.29 9.61 22.70
C SER A 428 6.80 9.92 22.95
N GLU A 429 5.90 8.93 22.91
CA GLU A 429 4.47 9.16 23.15
C GLU A 429 4.17 9.29 24.65
N VAL A 430 4.82 8.48 25.48
CA VAL A 430 4.76 8.54 26.95
C VAL A 430 5.26 9.90 27.45
N LEU A 431 6.40 10.37 26.93
CA LEU A 431 6.95 11.69 27.25
C LEU A 431 6.00 12.84 26.88
N LEU A 432 5.32 12.76 25.74
CA LEU A 432 4.34 13.78 25.32
C LEU A 432 3.12 13.82 26.22
N GLU A 433 2.62 12.66 26.62
CA GLU A 433 1.46 12.61 27.50
C GLU A 433 1.81 13.11 28.91
N LEU A 434 2.99 12.76 29.42
CA LEU A 434 3.49 13.31 30.69
C LEU A 434 3.64 14.84 30.63
N ALA A 435 4.20 15.37 29.54
CA ALA A 435 4.31 16.81 29.31
C ALA A 435 2.94 17.51 29.32
N ARG A 436 1.92 16.89 28.70
CA ARG A 436 0.54 17.43 28.72
C ARG A 436 -0.03 17.45 30.13
N ARG A 437 0.15 16.39 30.92
CA ARG A 437 -0.33 16.33 32.31
C ARG A 437 0.36 17.37 33.18
N ARG A 438 1.69 17.53 33.06
CA ARG A 438 2.45 18.59 33.77
C ARG A 438 1.97 19.99 33.42
N LYS A 439 1.72 20.26 32.14
CA LYS A 439 1.13 21.53 31.70
C LYS A 439 -0.26 21.78 32.28
N GLN A 440 -1.12 20.76 32.30
CA GLN A 440 -2.45 20.86 32.92
C GLN A 440 -2.38 21.12 34.43
N ALA A 441 -1.35 20.59 35.09
CA ALA A 441 -1.05 20.85 36.50
C ALA A 441 -0.40 22.22 36.76
N GLY A 442 -0.12 23.02 35.72
CA GLY A 442 0.49 24.35 35.83
C GLY A 442 2.02 24.35 35.84
N ASP A 443 2.66 23.19 35.65
CA ASP A 443 4.11 23.05 35.60
C ASP A 443 4.62 23.18 34.16
N ALA A 444 4.71 24.44 33.72
CA ALA A 444 5.06 24.79 32.34
C ALA A 444 6.52 24.46 31.99
N ASP A 445 7.43 24.60 32.96
CA ASP A 445 8.86 24.39 32.76
C ASP A 445 9.18 22.89 32.60
N ASP A 446 8.60 22.02 33.43
CA ASP A 446 8.76 20.57 33.27
C ASP A 446 8.10 20.06 32.01
N ALA A 447 6.90 20.56 31.69
CA ALA A 447 6.23 20.23 30.43
C ALA A 447 7.12 20.59 29.23
N GLN A 448 7.78 21.75 29.26
CA GLN A 448 8.68 22.19 28.20
C GLN A 448 9.91 21.28 28.05
N ARG A 449 10.52 20.85 29.17
CA ARG A 449 11.65 19.90 29.14
C ARG A 449 11.24 18.56 28.53
N LEU A 450 10.08 18.03 28.92
CA LEU A 450 9.55 16.76 28.42
C LEU A 450 9.16 16.83 26.94
N TYR A 451 8.58 17.94 26.48
CA TYR A 451 8.31 18.14 25.05
C TYR A 451 9.61 18.12 24.22
N GLN A 452 10.68 18.73 24.73
CA GLN A 452 11.97 18.72 24.07
C GLN A 452 12.57 17.30 24.00
N GLN A 453 12.51 16.54 25.09
CA GLN A 453 12.97 15.16 25.13
C GLN A 453 12.19 14.25 24.17
N ALA A 454 10.87 14.42 24.06
CA ALA A 454 10.04 13.68 23.11
C ALA A 454 10.39 13.97 21.63
N ILE A 455 10.75 15.23 21.32
CA ILE A 455 11.25 15.62 19.99
C ILE A 455 12.58 14.92 19.70
N ASP A 456 13.49 14.93 20.67
CA ASP A 456 14.83 14.35 20.53
C ASP A 456 14.78 12.81 20.40
N ALA A 457 13.79 12.16 21.00
CA ALA A 457 13.50 10.73 20.86
C ALA A 457 12.89 10.32 19.49
N GLY A 458 12.55 11.28 18.62
CA GLY A 458 12.15 11.00 17.23
C GLY A 458 10.64 10.84 16.98
N GLY A 459 9.78 11.45 17.81
CA GLY A 459 8.32 11.44 17.62
C GLY A 459 7.87 11.97 16.24
N SER A 460 7.08 11.16 15.50
CA SER A 460 6.85 11.28 14.05
C SER A 460 5.59 12.04 13.60
N GLN A 461 5.05 12.99 14.36
CA GLN A 461 3.89 13.83 13.98
C GLN A 461 4.10 15.32 14.33
N PRO A 462 3.33 16.29 13.79
CA PRO A 462 3.69 17.72 13.89
C PRO A 462 3.49 18.26 15.32
N LEU A 463 4.54 18.14 16.12
CA LEU A 463 4.62 18.48 17.55
C LEU A 463 4.27 19.94 17.88
N TRP A 464 4.25 20.84 16.89
CA TRP A 464 3.97 22.27 17.08
C TRP A 464 2.51 22.68 16.88
N GLU A 465 1.62 21.82 16.34
CA GLU A 465 0.17 22.12 16.29
C GLU A 465 -0.49 21.98 17.66
N ARG A 466 0.16 21.29 18.61
CA ARG A 466 -0.37 20.97 19.94
C ARG A 466 0.36 21.68 21.10
N ALA A 467 1.45 22.42 20.83
CA ALA A 467 2.13 23.26 21.80
C ALA A 467 1.53 24.69 21.82
N PRO A 468 1.30 25.30 23.01
CA PRO A 468 0.67 26.62 23.11
C PRO A 468 1.61 27.76 22.63
N ARG A 469 1.03 28.89 22.21
CA ARG A 469 1.75 30.11 21.79
C ARG A 469 2.38 30.82 23.01
N GLY A 470 3.67 31.19 22.93
CA GLY A 470 4.38 32.01 23.93
C GLY A 470 5.68 31.39 24.45
N TYR A 471 6.55 30.95 23.55
CA TYR A 471 7.74 30.15 23.84
C TYR A 471 9.01 31.01 23.73
N GLU A 472 9.85 31.04 24.77
CA GLU A 472 11.22 31.58 24.73
C GLU A 472 12.23 30.43 24.86
N LEU A 473 13.12 30.29 23.87
CA LEU A 473 14.22 29.33 23.87
C LEU A 473 15.56 30.05 23.82
N ALA A 474 16.02 30.51 24.99
CA ALA A 474 17.41 30.87 25.17
C ALA A 474 18.14 29.67 25.80
N GLY A 475 18.75 28.81 24.98
CA GLY A 475 19.75 27.84 25.47
C GLY A 475 19.58 26.40 24.98
N LEU A 476 20.15 26.08 23.82
CA LEU A 476 20.53 24.71 23.47
C LEU A 476 22.05 24.65 23.23
N PRO A 477 22.79 23.68 23.80
CA PRO A 477 24.24 23.59 23.65
C PRO A 477 24.70 23.11 22.26
N SER A 478 25.80 23.72 21.82
CA SER A 478 26.44 23.71 20.49
C SER A 478 27.11 22.40 20.05
N ARG A 479 26.70 21.22 20.54
CA ARG A 479 27.46 19.96 20.32
C ARG A 479 27.07 19.12 19.10
N LEU A 480 26.10 19.55 18.29
CA LEU A 480 25.75 18.88 17.02
C LEU A 480 26.27 19.59 15.75
N THR A 481 27.19 20.55 15.87
CA THR A 481 27.74 21.30 14.72
C THR A 481 29.07 20.80 14.18
N ARG A 482 29.56 19.61 14.54
CA ARG A 482 30.77 19.02 13.93
C ARG A 482 30.55 17.62 13.39
N SER A 483 30.20 17.54 12.11
CA SER A 483 30.73 16.61 11.09
C SER A 483 29.70 16.48 9.96
N PHE A 484 30.01 17.03 8.79
CA PHE A 484 29.15 17.08 7.59
C PHE A 484 29.82 16.31 6.46
N ASP A 485 29.07 15.38 5.85
CA ASP A 485 29.13 14.92 4.43
C ASP A 485 28.32 13.63 4.15
N GLN A 486 27.52 13.14 5.10
CA GLN A 486 26.57 12.04 4.84
C GLN A 486 25.15 12.54 4.50
N PRO A 487 24.39 11.85 3.63
CA PRO A 487 22.99 12.15 3.40
C PRO A 487 22.21 12.05 4.71
N LEU A 488 21.58 13.15 5.13
CA LEU A 488 20.70 13.15 6.30
C LEU A 488 19.52 12.21 6.04
N GLU A 489 19.28 11.27 6.95
CA GLU A 489 18.05 10.46 6.94
C GLU A 489 16.81 11.36 7.06
N GLU A 490 15.65 10.87 6.58
CA GLU A 490 14.39 11.63 6.57
C GLU A 490 14.03 12.18 7.97
N LYS A 491 14.36 11.43 9.03
CA LYS A 491 14.22 11.86 10.43
C LYS A 491 15.03 13.12 10.75
N GLY A 492 16.31 13.19 10.35
CA GLY A 492 17.17 14.35 10.59
C GLY A 492 16.71 15.62 9.85
N ILE A 493 16.15 15.45 8.65
CA ILE A 493 15.60 16.56 7.85
C ILE A 493 14.33 17.13 8.52
N GLN A 494 13.49 16.29 9.12
CA GLN A 494 12.32 16.76 9.86
C GLN A 494 12.70 17.49 11.14
N THR A 495 13.70 17.01 11.88
CA THR A 495 14.22 17.71 13.06
C THR A 495 14.75 19.10 12.72
N LEU A 496 15.49 19.24 11.61
CA LEU A 496 15.99 20.55 11.15
C LEU A 496 14.86 21.53 10.80
N LYS A 497 13.81 21.06 10.12
CA LYS A 497 12.62 21.90 9.83
C LYS A 497 11.90 22.35 11.08
N SER A 498 11.73 21.43 12.03
CA SER A 498 11.06 21.72 13.30
C SER A 498 11.83 22.78 14.09
N ARG A 499 13.16 22.69 14.13
CA ARG A 499 14.01 23.70 14.79
C ARG A 499 14.01 25.06 14.06
N ALA A 500 14.03 25.05 12.72
CA ALA A 500 13.97 26.28 11.94
C ALA A 500 12.69 27.09 12.20
N LEU A 501 11.55 26.39 12.29
CA LEU A 501 10.26 27.02 12.58
C LEU A 501 10.18 27.58 14.01
N LEU A 502 10.87 26.95 14.97
CA LEU A 502 10.95 27.44 16.35
C LEU A 502 11.81 28.71 16.46
N CYS A 503 12.92 28.79 15.72
CA CYS A 503 13.71 30.03 15.59
C CYS A 503 12.86 31.16 14.96
N GLU A 504 12.07 30.86 13.91
CA GLU A 504 11.20 31.87 13.28
C GLU A 504 10.14 32.42 14.25
N ARG A 505 9.57 31.54 15.10
CA ARG A 505 8.54 31.91 16.08
C ARG A 505 9.08 32.65 17.29
N SER A 506 10.36 32.48 17.62
CA SER A 506 11.05 33.20 18.70
C SER A 506 11.69 34.52 18.25
N GLY A 507 11.57 34.88 16.96
CA GLY A 507 12.15 36.10 16.39
C GLY A 507 13.61 35.96 15.96
N ASP A 508 14.24 34.80 16.16
CA ASP A 508 15.57 34.46 15.64
C ASP A 508 15.48 34.08 14.15
N LEU A 509 15.33 35.10 13.30
CA LEU A 509 15.22 34.92 11.85
C LEU A 509 16.51 34.34 11.25
N ASP A 510 17.68 34.68 11.78
CA ASP A 510 18.98 34.18 11.31
C ASP A 510 19.17 32.69 11.63
N GLY A 511 18.76 32.25 12.83
CA GLY A 511 18.75 30.83 13.19
C GLY A 511 17.76 30.03 12.35
N ALA A 512 16.58 30.60 12.08
CA ALA A 512 15.55 30.00 11.24
C ALA A 512 16.03 29.81 9.80
N GLU A 513 16.71 30.81 9.25
CA GLU A 513 17.28 30.76 7.91
C GLU A 513 18.36 29.69 7.80
N ARG A 514 19.35 29.68 8.71
CA ARG A 514 20.45 28.70 8.71
C ARG A 514 19.96 27.26 8.79
N LEU A 515 18.96 27.00 9.63
CA LEU A 515 18.39 25.65 9.80
C LEU A 515 17.51 25.25 8.62
N SER A 516 16.76 26.19 8.05
CA SER A 516 15.98 25.96 6.81
C SER A 516 16.90 25.65 5.63
N GLN A 517 18.01 26.38 5.48
CA GLN A 517 19.03 26.11 4.48
C GLN A 517 19.61 24.69 4.61
N LYS A 518 19.93 24.26 5.85
CA LYS A 518 20.41 22.89 6.10
C LYS A 518 19.37 21.82 5.76
N ALA A 519 18.09 22.07 6.04
CA ALA A 519 17.00 21.17 5.66
C ALA A 519 16.79 21.09 4.13
N VAL A 520 17.04 22.18 3.40
CA VAL A 520 17.01 22.17 1.93
C VAL A 520 18.16 21.35 1.36
N ASN A 521 19.37 21.49 1.90
CA ASN A 521 20.54 20.70 1.46
C ASN A 521 20.32 19.19 1.67
N GLY A 522 19.47 18.81 2.64
CA GLY A 522 18.94 17.44 2.80
C GLY A 522 17.84 17.03 1.81
N ARG A 523 17.64 17.75 0.69
CA ARG A 523 16.64 17.48 -0.38
C ARG A 523 15.16 17.65 0.00
N SER A 524 14.84 18.51 0.97
CA SER A 524 13.44 18.83 1.28
C SER A 524 12.89 20.02 0.48
N HIS A 525 12.00 19.74 -0.49
CA HIS A 525 11.28 20.77 -1.25
C HIS A 525 10.37 21.70 -0.41
N GLN A 526 9.85 21.23 0.72
CA GLN A 526 9.00 22.07 1.58
C GLN A 526 9.81 23.09 2.39
N ALA A 527 11.11 22.82 2.61
CA ALA A 527 12.02 23.73 3.33
C ALA A 527 12.43 24.92 2.45
N LEU A 528 12.45 24.74 1.12
CA LEU A 528 12.72 25.82 0.14
C LEU A 528 11.69 26.94 0.23
N ARG A 529 10.40 26.59 0.36
CA ARG A 529 9.31 27.58 0.47
C ARG A 529 9.40 28.38 1.78
N ASN A 530 9.76 27.71 2.87
CA ASN A 530 9.94 28.38 4.17
C ASN A 530 11.16 29.31 4.15
N LEU A 531 12.27 28.87 3.54
CA LEU A 531 13.48 29.68 3.38
C LEU A 531 13.22 30.94 2.54
N ALA A 532 12.49 30.81 1.43
CA ALA A 532 12.11 31.97 0.61
C ALA A 532 11.23 32.97 1.38
N ARG A 533 10.27 32.47 2.17
CA ARG A 533 9.43 33.33 3.03
C ARG A 533 10.26 34.05 4.10
N LEU A 534 11.24 33.37 4.70
CA LEU A 534 12.11 33.97 5.72
C LEU A 534 12.97 35.09 5.14
N ARG A 535 13.53 34.92 3.95
CA ARG A 535 14.30 35.98 3.26
C ARG A 535 13.46 37.19 2.90
N GLU A 536 12.24 36.97 2.43
CA GLU A 536 11.29 38.06 2.16
C GLU A 536 10.97 38.86 3.43
N ARG A 537 10.80 38.18 4.58
CA ARG A 537 10.60 38.83 5.89
C ARG A 537 11.84 39.55 6.42
N ALA A 538 13.03 39.10 6.04
CA ALA A 538 14.30 39.75 6.34
C ALA A 538 14.63 40.92 5.39
N GLY A 539 13.79 41.20 4.39
CA GLY A 539 13.97 42.29 3.42
C GLY A 539 14.71 41.91 2.14
N ASP A 540 15.09 40.64 1.96
CA ASP A 540 15.69 40.10 0.73
C ASP A 540 14.61 39.54 -0.20
N THR A 541 13.81 40.43 -0.78
CA THR A 541 12.74 40.08 -1.73
C THR A 541 13.28 39.45 -3.01
N ASP A 542 14.40 39.94 -3.52
CA ASP A 542 15.02 39.44 -4.75
C ASP A 542 15.61 38.03 -4.55
N GLY A 543 16.22 37.76 -3.40
CA GLY A 543 16.69 36.41 -3.05
C GLY A 543 15.54 35.44 -2.81
N ALA A 544 14.45 35.88 -2.19
CA ALA A 544 13.24 35.08 -2.00
C ALA A 544 12.56 34.69 -3.33
N GLU A 545 12.43 35.63 -4.27
CA GLU A 545 11.84 35.37 -5.58
C GLU A 545 12.72 34.42 -6.41
N ARG A 546 14.04 34.60 -6.39
CA ARG A 546 14.99 33.70 -7.04
C ARG A 546 14.93 32.28 -6.48
N LEU A 547 14.89 32.13 -5.17
CA LEU A 547 14.71 30.84 -4.49
C LEU A 547 13.41 30.13 -4.89
N ARG A 548 12.30 30.86 -5.04
CA ARG A 548 10.99 30.30 -5.47
C ARG A 548 11.03 29.82 -6.92
N ARG A 549 11.78 30.50 -7.78
CA ARG A 549 11.75 30.32 -9.22
C ARG A 549 12.81 29.33 -9.74
N PHE A 550 13.99 29.32 -9.13
CA PHE A 550 15.16 28.58 -9.65
C PHE A 550 15.74 27.55 -8.67
N GLY A 551 15.43 27.64 -7.37
CA GLY A 551 15.97 26.71 -6.37
C GLY A 551 17.36 27.11 -5.86
N LEU A 552 18.16 26.14 -5.42
CA LEU A 552 19.49 26.33 -4.84
C LEU A 552 20.55 25.55 -5.64
N GLU A 553 21.71 26.16 -5.84
CA GLU A 553 22.94 25.53 -6.33
C GLU A 553 23.53 24.57 -5.29
N ALA A 554 24.48 23.73 -5.70
CA ALA A 554 25.15 22.75 -4.83
C ALA A 554 25.89 23.39 -3.64
N ASP A 555 26.28 24.66 -3.74
CA ASP A 555 26.94 25.43 -2.68
C ASP A 555 25.96 26.13 -1.71
N GLY A 556 24.65 26.01 -1.95
CA GLY A 556 23.60 26.62 -1.12
C GLY A 556 23.25 28.07 -1.49
N THR A 557 23.71 28.57 -2.63
CA THR A 557 23.29 29.88 -3.18
C THR A 557 22.06 29.77 -4.09
N PRO A 558 21.20 30.80 -4.25
CA PRO A 558 20.08 30.77 -5.20
C PRO A 558 20.55 30.53 -6.64
N SER A 559 19.94 29.55 -7.31
CA SER A 559 20.24 29.25 -8.71
C SER A 559 19.96 30.43 -9.62
N GLN A 560 20.88 30.67 -10.56
CA GLN A 560 20.75 31.75 -11.54
C GLN A 560 19.87 31.28 -12.72
N PRO A 561 19.17 32.20 -13.41
CA PRO A 561 18.48 31.87 -14.66
C PRO A 561 19.50 31.42 -15.71
N TRP A 562 19.16 30.37 -16.48
CA TRP A 562 19.94 29.95 -17.65
C TRP A 562 19.75 30.89 -18.85
#